data_AF-A0A2V6EZT5-F1
#
_entry.id   AF-A0A2V6EZT5-F1
#
_cell.length_a   1.000
_cell.length_b   1.000
_cell.length_c   1.000
_cell.angle_alpha   90.00
_cell.angle_beta   90.00
_cell.angle_gamma   90.00
#
_symmetry.space_group_name_H-M   'P 1'
#
loop_
_entity.id
_entity.type
_entity.pdbx_description
1 polymer ?
#
loop_
_entity_poly.entity_id
_entity_poly.type
_entity_poly.pdbx_seq_one_letter_code
_entity_poly.pdbx_strand_id
1 'polypeptide(L)'
;MAQEFFRYETPYGRPRQRVNYFLWTVVILLLTGFAFAAWLGSFYIFWQPERPDSYRLLRKLHRIDPPRRFELTAAPAGEFLNPKQLHDRYAPLGEAELSKTNSELARNYIRNFQQVHGLVPYVVGRFRIIDVHQLGSADIFTSGMVALAAAIDNGEVL
;
A
#
# COMPACT_ATOMS: atom_id res chain seq x y z
N MET A 1 31.40 -81.56 13.75
CA MET A 1 32.44 -80.53 13.95
C MET A 1 33.03 -80.22 12.59
N ALA A 2 33.11 -79.01 12.05
CA ALA A 2 32.83 -77.66 12.52
C ALA A 2 32.55 -76.84 11.25
N GLN A 3 31.39 -76.19 11.19
CA GLN A 3 31.27 -74.73 11.12
C GLN A 3 31.92 -74.08 9.90
N GLU A 4 31.04 -73.73 8.96
CA GLU A 4 31.18 -72.64 8.01
C GLU A 4 31.73 -71.39 8.71
N PHE A 5 32.93 -70.96 8.33
CA PHE A 5 33.53 -69.76 8.89
C PHE A 5 33.76 -68.71 7.82
N PHE A 6 32.88 -67.70 7.89
CA PHE A 6 33.03 -66.30 7.48
C PHE A 6 32.97 -65.96 5.99
N ARG A 7 31.75 -66.04 5.44
CA ARG A 7 31.32 -65.11 4.39
C ARG A 7 31.20 -63.71 5.02
N TYR A 8 32.17 -62.84 4.75
CA TYR A 8 32.10 -61.43 5.14
C TYR A 8 31.01 -60.74 4.28
N GLU A 9 29.78 -60.66 4.79
CA GLU A 9 28.77 -59.77 4.21
C GLU A 9 29.08 -58.34 4.65
N THR A 10 29.48 -57.49 3.71
CA THR A 10 29.63 -56.05 3.94
C THR A 10 28.24 -55.42 4.08
N PRO A 11 27.86 -54.85 5.24
CA PRO A 11 26.50 -54.37 5.47
C PRO A 11 26.28 -52.93 4.97
N TYR A 12 27.06 -52.47 3.99
CA TYR A 12 26.97 -51.10 3.47
C TYR A 12 26.53 -51.05 2.01
N GLY A 13 25.48 -51.81 1.69
CA GLY A 13 24.61 -51.47 0.57
C GLY A 13 23.75 -50.26 0.93
N ARG A 14 24.32 -49.05 0.96
CA ARG A 14 23.51 -47.82 1.05
C ARG A 14 22.48 -47.89 -0.09
N PRO A 15 21.16 -47.84 0.18
CA PRO A 15 20.19 -47.79 -0.91
C PRO A 15 20.55 -46.56 -1.73
N ARG A 16 20.92 -46.79 -2.99
CA ARG A 16 21.27 -45.74 -3.95
C ARG A 16 19.96 -45.08 -4.35
N GLN A 17 19.39 -44.28 -3.45
CA GLN A 17 18.28 -43.40 -3.78
C GLN A 17 18.79 -42.54 -4.94
N ARG A 18 18.27 -42.83 -6.13
CA ARG A 18 18.54 -42.04 -7.33
C ARG A 18 17.80 -40.73 -7.14
N VAL A 19 18.41 -39.83 -6.38
CA VAL A 19 17.98 -38.45 -6.28
C VAL A 19 18.03 -37.91 -7.70
N ASN A 20 16.86 -37.63 -8.27
CA ASN A 20 16.77 -37.17 -9.64
C ASN A 20 17.25 -35.72 -9.68
N TYR A 21 18.56 -35.52 -9.88
CA TYR A 21 19.21 -34.23 -9.81
C TYR A 21 18.57 -33.22 -10.77
N PHE A 22 18.06 -33.66 -11.93
CA PHE A 22 17.33 -32.80 -12.86
C PHE A 22 15.99 -32.29 -12.30
N LEU A 23 15.24 -33.16 -11.63
CA LEU A 23 13.99 -32.74 -10.98
C LEU A 23 14.29 -31.78 -9.81
N TRP A 24 15.35 -32.06 -9.05
CA TRP A 24 15.78 -31.20 -7.94
C TRP A 24 16.28 -29.83 -8.41
N THR A 25 16.99 -29.73 -9.54
CA THR A 25 17.39 -28.42 -10.09
C THR A 25 16.17 -27.62 -10.55
N VAL A 26 15.18 -28.26 -11.19
CA VAL A 26 13.92 -27.60 -11.57
C VAL A 26 13.16 -27.09 -10.33
N VAL A 27 13.07 -27.91 -9.27
CA VAL A 27 12.43 -27.53 -8.00
C VAL A 27 13.16 -26.35 -7.35
N ILE A 28 14.49 -26.38 -7.29
CA ILE A 28 15.28 -25.29 -6.73
C ILE A 28 15.09 -24.01 -7.56
N LEU A 29 15.04 -24.10 -8.89
CA LEU A 29 14.84 -22.95 -9.77
C LEU A 29 13.44 -22.34 -9.57
N LEU A 30 12.41 -23.17 -9.45
CA LEU A 30 11.05 -22.74 -9.10
C LEU A 30 10.98 -22.07 -7.72
N LEU A 31 11.61 -22.66 -6.71
CA LEU A 31 11.67 -22.08 -5.36
C LEU A 31 12.43 -20.76 -5.34
N THR A 32 13.49 -20.65 -6.12
CA THR A 32 14.28 -19.42 -6.26
C THR A 32 13.42 -18.32 -6.91
N GLY A 33 12.73 -18.65 -8.00
CA GLY A 33 11.77 -17.75 -8.64
C GLY A 33 10.64 -17.33 -7.71
N PHE A 34 10.09 -18.27 -6.93
CA PHE A 34 9.06 -17.99 -5.93
C PHE A 34 9.58 -17.10 -4.80
N ALA A 35 10.81 -17.34 -4.32
CA ALA A 35 11.44 -16.49 -3.31
C ALA A 35 11.65 -15.06 -3.83
N PHE A 36 12.11 -14.90 -5.08
CA PHE A 36 12.22 -13.60 -5.72
C PHE A 36 10.85 -12.93 -5.91
N ALA A 37 9.82 -13.69 -6.32
CA ALA A 37 8.47 -13.17 -6.47
C ALA A 37 7.86 -12.75 -5.12
N ALA A 38 8.08 -13.52 -4.06
CA ALA A 38 7.65 -13.18 -2.70
C ALA A 38 8.40 -11.95 -2.17
N TRP A 39 9.69 -11.83 -2.47
CA TRP A 39 10.51 -10.68 -2.09
C TRP A 39 10.09 -9.40 -2.84
N LEU A 40 9.93 -9.46 -4.16
CA LEU A 40 9.43 -8.35 -4.98
C LEU A 40 7.98 -7.99 -4.63
N GLY A 41 7.12 -8.99 -4.41
CA GLY A 41 5.73 -8.79 -4.00
C GLY A 41 5.63 -8.11 -2.64
N SER A 42 6.52 -8.44 -1.70
CA SER A 42 6.64 -7.74 -0.42
C SER A 42 6.89 -6.25 -0.64
N PHE A 43 7.89 -5.87 -1.45
CA PHE A 43 8.12 -4.46 -1.78
C PHE A 43 6.92 -3.79 -2.45
N TYR A 44 6.27 -4.49 -3.39
CA TYR A 44 5.10 -3.94 -4.10
C TYR A 44 3.93 -3.62 -3.16
N ILE A 45 3.68 -4.49 -2.17
CA ILE A 45 2.64 -4.31 -1.15
C ILE A 45 3.02 -3.18 -0.17
N PHE A 46 4.30 -3.07 0.21
CA PHE A 46 4.75 -2.06 1.18
C PHE A 46 4.97 -0.66 0.57
N TRP A 47 5.21 -0.55 -0.74
CA TRP A 47 5.56 0.73 -1.38
C TRP A 47 4.34 1.64 -1.67
N GLN A 48 3.14 1.06 -1.82
CA GLN A 48 1.91 1.76 -2.21
C GLN A 48 0.76 1.55 -1.21
N PRO A 49 0.76 2.20 -0.03
CA PRO A 49 -0.39 2.26 0.88
C PRO A 49 -1.63 2.96 0.29
N GLU A 50 -1.52 3.50 -0.93
CA GLU A 50 -2.56 4.25 -1.65
C GLU A 50 -3.62 3.36 -2.31
N ARG A 51 -3.35 2.06 -2.50
CA ARG A 51 -4.32 1.12 -3.05
C ARG A 51 -5.16 0.48 -1.93
N PRO A 52 -6.47 0.30 -2.13
CA PRO A 52 -7.38 -0.24 -1.12
C PRO A 52 -6.97 -1.65 -0.67
N ASP A 53 -6.43 -2.47 -1.56
CA ASP A 53 -5.97 -3.83 -1.24
C ASP A 53 -4.72 -3.85 -0.37
N SER A 54 -3.74 -2.98 -0.66
CA SER A 54 -2.54 -2.81 0.15
C SER A 54 -2.89 -2.23 1.53
N TYR A 55 -3.83 -1.28 1.60
CA TYR A 55 -4.32 -0.73 2.86
C TYR A 55 -4.99 -1.81 3.75
N ARG A 56 -5.79 -2.70 3.17
CA ARG A 56 -6.41 -3.83 3.90
C ARG A 56 -5.37 -4.81 4.43
N LEU A 57 -4.36 -5.14 3.64
CA LEU A 57 -3.23 -5.98 4.06
C LEU A 57 -2.43 -5.33 5.20
N LEU A 58 -2.14 -4.04 5.10
CA LEU A 58 -1.38 -3.30 6.12
C LEU A 58 -2.19 -3.06 7.41
N ARG A 59 -3.51 -2.83 7.31
CA ARG A 59 -4.43 -2.77 8.46
C ARG A 59 -4.52 -4.12 9.18
N LYS A 60 -4.58 -5.22 8.43
CA LYS A 60 -4.63 -6.59 9.00
C LYS A 60 -3.31 -6.99 9.67
N LEU A 61 -2.19 -6.37 9.27
CA LEU A 61 -0.88 -6.56 9.88
C LEU A 61 -0.65 -5.71 11.15
N HIS A 62 -1.68 -4.98 11.64
CA HIS A 62 -1.61 -4.12 12.84
C HIS A 62 -0.49 -3.07 12.85
N ARG A 63 0.08 -2.74 11.68
CA ARG A 63 1.27 -1.86 11.57
C ARG A 63 0.95 -0.43 11.14
N ILE A 64 -0.33 -0.14 10.89
CA ILE A 64 -0.83 1.22 10.64
C ILE A 64 -1.78 1.56 11.79
N ASP A 65 -1.45 2.62 12.53
CA ASP A 65 -2.36 3.17 13.53
C ASP A 65 -3.67 3.59 12.83
N PRO A 66 -4.84 3.22 13.37
CA PRO A 66 -6.10 3.66 12.79
C PRO A 66 -6.09 5.19 12.65
N PRO A 67 -6.62 5.74 11.54
CA PRO A 67 -6.60 7.18 11.30
C PRO A 67 -7.15 7.89 12.54
N ARG A 68 -6.27 8.65 13.21
CA ARG A 68 -6.60 9.30 14.48
C ARG A 68 -7.47 10.48 14.15
N ARG A 69 -8.63 10.57 14.79
CA ARG A 69 -9.42 11.80 14.77
C ARG A 69 -8.59 12.88 15.45
N PHE A 70 -8.05 13.82 14.69
CA PHE A 70 -7.39 14.97 15.27
C PHE A 70 -8.42 15.74 16.11
N GLU A 71 -8.07 16.02 17.35
CA GLU A 71 -8.81 16.98 18.17
C GLU A 71 -8.70 18.35 17.48
N LEU A 72 -9.74 19.18 17.57
CA LEU A 72 -9.86 20.47 16.86
C LEU A 72 -8.66 21.42 17.06
N THR A 73 -7.86 21.19 18.10
CA THR A 73 -6.67 21.97 18.49
C THR A 73 -5.33 21.34 18.11
N ALA A 74 -5.31 20.11 17.59
CA ALA A 74 -4.10 19.36 17.24
C ALA A 74 -3.93 19.18 15.72
N ALA A 75 -4.49 20.09 14.93
CA ALA A 75 -4.34 20.07 13.48
C ALA A 75 -2.85 20.24 13.11
N PRO A 76 -2.32 19.40 12.19
CA PRO A 76 -0.97 19.58 11.65
C PRO A 76 -0.76 21.00 11.12
N ALA A 77 0.45 21.54 11.28
CA ALA A 77 0.81 22.82 10.67
C ALA A 77 0.59 22.74 9.16
N GLY A 78 -0.14 23.71 8.62
CA GLY A 78 -0.54 23.68 7.21
C GLY A 78 -0.75 25.05 6.62
N GLU A 79 -0.94 25.03 5.31
CA GLU A 79 -1.18 26.19 4.47
C GLU A 79 -2.68 26.26 4.17
N PHE A 80 -3.27 27.46 4.29
CA PHE A 80 -4.68 27.66 3.96
C PHE A 80 -4.79 28.21 2.54
N LEU A 81 -5.41 27.43 1.66
CA LEU A 81 -5.63 27.74 0.26
C LEU A 81 -7.05 28.29 0.07
N ASN A 82 -7.12 29.48 -0.50
CA ASN A 82 -8.37 30.04 -1.02
C ASN A 82 -8.73 29.37 -2.34
N PRO A 83 -10.00 29.45 -2.81
CA PRO A 83 -10.42 28.78 -4.04
C PRO A 83 -9.62 29.17 -5.28
N LYS A 84 -9.12 30.43 -5.36
CA LYS A 84 -8.24 30.87 -6.46
C LYS A 84 -6.89 30.16 -6.42
N GLN A 85 -6.24 30.16 -5.25
CA GLN A 85 -4.96 29.48 -5.04
C GLN A 85 -5.06 27.97 -5.23
N LEU A 86 -6.21 27.38 -4.86
CA LEU A 86 -6.50 25.97 -5.10
C LEU A 86 -6.55 25.66 -6.61
N HIS A 87 -7.27 26.51 -7.36
CA HIS A 87 -7.35 26.39 -8.81
C HIS A 87 -5.98 26.59 -9.45
N ASP A 88 -5.28 27.69 -9.14
CA ASP A 88 -3.96 28.00 -9.72
C ASP A 88 -2.92 26.90 -9.43
N ARG A 89 -3.03 26.21 -8.30
CA ARG A 89 -2.11 25.12 -7.91
C ARG A 89 -2.38 23.82 -8.65
N TYR A 90 -3.65 23.44 -8.84
CA TYR A 90 -4.01 22.11 -9.33
C TYR A 90 -4.55 22.09 -10.77
N ALA A 91 -5.10 23.20 -11.27
CA ALA A 91 -5.58 23.32 -12.65
C ALA A 91 -4.49 23.16 -13.73
N PRO A 92 -3.23 23.62 -13.55
CA PRO A 92 -2.20 23.43 -14.57
C PRO A 92 -1.61 22.01 -14.58
N LEU A 93 -1.93 21.16 -13.60
CA LEU A 93 -1.39 19.80 -13.53
C LEU A 93 -2.05 18.89 -14.57
N GLY A 94 -1.24 18.07 -15.24
CA GLY A 94 -1.76 17.01 -16.11
C GLY A 94 -2.38 15.85 -15.32
N GLU A 95 -3.15 14.98 -15.98
CA GLU A 95 -3.84 13.85 -15.32
C GLU A 95 -2.91 12.95 -14.49
N ALA A 96 -1.70 12.66 -15.02
CA ALA A 96 -0.72 11.82 -14.34
C ALA A 96 -0.17 12.50 -13.07
N GLU A 97 0.06 13.81 -13.12
CA GLU A 97 0.56 14.59 -11.99
C GLU A 97 -0.54 14.73 -10.93
N LEU A 98 -1.77 15.02 -11.36
CA LEU A 98 -2.92 15.13 -10.47
C LEU A 98 -3.20 13.82 -9.75
N SER A 99 -3.12 12.68 -10.46
CA SER A 99 -3.23 11.35 -9.84
C SER A 99 -2.13 11.10 -8.82
N LYS A 100 -0.89 11.52 -9.09
CA LYS A 100 0.23 11.37 -8.16
C LYS A 100 0.05 12.25 -6.92
N THR A 101 -0.34 13.51 -7.10
CA THR A 101 -0.58 14.43 -5.99
C THR A 101 -1.76 13.95 -5.12
N ASN A 102 -2.83 13.46 -5.72
CA ASN A 102 -3.95 12.87 -4.98
C ASN A 102 -3.50 11.66 -4.13
N SER A 103 -2.63 10.83 -4.68
CA SER A 103 -2.12 9.67 -3.99
C SER A 103 -1.18 10.04 -2.83
N GLU A 104 -0.35 11.08 -3.00
CA GLU A 104 0.46 11.66 -1.93
C GLU A 104 -0.39 12.26 -0.79
N LEU A 105 -1.47 12.98 -1.12
CA LEU A 105 -2.40 13.52 -0.13
C LEU A 105 -3.09 12.41 0.67
N ALA A 106 -3.56 11.35 0.00
CA ALA A 106 -4.15 10.18 0.65
C ALA A 106 -3.15 9.47 1.57
N ARG A 107 -1.90 9.31 1.12
CA ARG A 107 -0.82 8.73 1.91
C ARG A 107 -0.53 9.54 3.18
N ASN A 108 -0.47 10.87 3.05
CA ASN A 108 -0.23 11.76 4.20
C ASN A 108 -1.34 11.65 5.24
N TYR A 109 -2.59 11.58 4.79
CA TYR A 109 -3.74 11.38 5.67
C TYR A 109 -3.66 10.02 6.39
N ILE A 110 -3.40 8.92 5.66
CA ILE A 110 -3.27 7.58 6.25
C ILE A 110 -2.12 7.51 7.28
N ARG A 111 -1.02 8.24 7.04
CA ARG A 111 0.12 8.32 7.96
C ARG A 111 -0.06 9.34 9.08
N ASN A 112 -1.28 9.82 9.31
CA ASN A 112 -1.61 10.82 10.33
C ASN A 112 -0.68 12.06 10.28
N PHE A 113 -0.26 12.46 9.08
CA PHE A 113 0.62 13.61 8.85
C PHE A 113 1.95 13.60 9.67
N GLN A 114 2.42 12.43 10.13
CA GLN A 114 3.66 12.32 10.90
C GLN A 114 4.95 12.47 10.07
N GLN A 115 4.85 12.26 8.74
CA GLN A 115 5.97 12.33 7.80
C GLN A 115 5.62 13.19 6.59
N VAL A 116 4.95 14.34 6.81
CA VAL A 116 4.63 15.25 5.70
C VAL A 116 5.90 15.97 5.29
N HIS A 117 6.28 15.82 4.03
CA HIS A 117 7.24 16.72 3.41
C HIS A 117 6.51 18.00 3.00
N GLY A 118 6.61 19.05 3.81
CA GLY A 118 5.99 20.36 3.56
C GLY A 118 4.77 20.65 4.43
N LEU A 119 3.97 21.62 4.00
CA LEU A 119 2.76 22.07 4.71
C LEU A 119 1.54 21.30 4.23
N VAL A 120 0.65 20.93 5.16
CA VAL A 120 -0.63 20.29 4.82
C VAL A 120 -1.56 21.33 4.19
N PRO A 121 -2.07 21.12 2.96
CA PRO A 121 -2.99 22.06 2.36
C PRO A 121 -4.38 21.92 2.97
N TYR A 122 -4.85 22.99 3.60
CA TYR A 122 -6.23 23.17 4.06
C TYR A 122 -6.99 24.07 3.10
N VAL A 123 -8.26 23.80 2.89
CA VAL A 123 -9.11 24.61 2.02
C VAL A 123 -9.99 25.52 2.87
N VAL A 124 -10.00 26.81 2.56
CA VAL A 124 -10.83 27.81 3.26
C VAL A 124 -11.64 28.59 2.22
N GLY A 125 -12.90 28.84 2.52
CA GLY A 125 -13.78 29.61 1.66
C GLY A 125 -15.23 29.14 1.76
N ARG A 126 -16.09 29.73 0.93
CA ARG A 126 -17.49 29.33 0.83
C ARG A 126 -17.68 28.35 -0.31
N PHE A 127 -18.16 27.16 0.01
CA PHE A 127 -18.42 26.11 -0.96
C PHE A 127 -19.88 25.68 -0.91
N ARG A 128 -20.48 25.50 -2.08
CA ARG A 128 -21.77 24.86 -2.24
C ARG A 128 -21.54 23.38 -2.47
N ILE A 129 -22.09 22.55 -1.60
CA ILE A 129 -22.08 21.09 -1.79
C ILE A 129 -22.93 20.76 -3.02
N ILE A 130 -22.33 20.07 -3.98
CA ILE A 130 -22.97 19.60 -5.22
C ILE A 130 -23.46 18.17 -5.02
N ASP A 131 -22.62 17.32 -4.44
CA ASP A 131 -22.89 15.91 -4.27
C ASP A 131 -22.23 15.36 -2.99
N VAL A 132 -22.74 14.27 -2.47
CA VAL A 132 -22.22 13.59 -1.28
C VAL A 132 -22.20 12.09 -1.52
N HIS A 133 -21.02 11.49 -1.37
CA HIS A 133 -20.82 10.05 -1.44
C HIS A 133 -20.57 9.49 -0.04
N GLN A 134 -21.38 8.51 0.36
CA GLN A 134 -21.15 7.78 1.61
C GLN A 134 -20.03 6.76 1.40
N LEU A 135 -19.01 6.83 2.25
CA LEU A 135 -17.87 5.94 2.18
C LEU A 135 -18.26 4.51 2.57
N GLY A 136 -17.91 3.56 1.71
CA GLY A 136 -18.22 2.14 1.87
C GLY A 136 -16.97 1.26 1.88
N SER A 137 -17.17 -0.06 1.80
CA SER A 137 -16.07 -1.02 1.81
C SER A 137 -15.17 -0.94 0.58
N ALA A 138 -15.64 -0.36 -0.53
CA ALA A 138 -14.86 -0.21 -1.76
C ALA A 138 -13.88 0.98 -1.71
N ASP A 139 -14.09 1.92 -0.78
CA ASP A 139 -13.29 3.13 -0.66
C ASP A 139 -12.06 2.91 0.22
N ILE A 140 -11.02 3.74 0.02
CA ILE A 140 -9.79 3.73 0.82
C ILE A 140 -10.11 3.92 2.31
N PHE A 141 -11.06 4.82 2.60
CA PHE A 141 -11.60 5.05 3.93
C PHE A 141 -12.94 4.34 4.04
N THR A 142 -13.07 3.39 4.97
CA THR A 142 -14.27 2.53 5.04
C THR A 142 -15.43 3.13 5.84
N SER A 143 -15.31 4.38 6.29
CA SER A 143 -16.34 5.06 7.08
C SER A 143 -16.21 6.57 6.94
N GLY A 144 -17.33 7.25 6.72
CA GLY A 144 -17.40 8.71 6.62
C GLY A 144 -18.22 9.16 5.42
N MET A 145 -18.02 10.40 5.00
CA MET A 145 -18.66 10.97 3.81
C MET A 145 -17.64 11.80 3.04
N VAL A 146 -17.72 11.76 1.71
CA VAL A 146 -16.99 12.65 0.81
C VAL A 146 -18.00 13.60 0.20
N ALA A 147 -17.72 14.89 0.24
CA ALA A 147 -18.56 15.89 -0.40
C ALA A 147 -17.83 16.45 -1.63
N LEU A 148 -18.51 16.45 -2.77
CA LEU A 148 -18.14 17.25 -3.91
C LEU A 148 -18.71 18.65 -3.71
N ALA A 149 -17.87 19.67 -3.79
CA ALA A 149 -18.30 21.04 -3.55
C ALA A 149 -17.70 22.01 -4.57
N ALA A 150 -18.49 22.99 -5.01
CA ALA A 150 -18.06 24.08 -5.88
C ALA A 150 -17.87 25.36 -5.07
N ALA A 151 -16.81 26.11 -5.38
CA ALA A 151 -16.55 27.40 -4.75
C ALA A 151 -17.62 28.42 -5.17
N ILE A 152 -18.22 29.11 -4.20
CA ILE A 152 -19.20 30.17 -4.44
C ILE A 152 -18.51 31.47 -4.85
N ASP A 153 -17.35 31.74 -4.26
CA ASP A 153 -16.62 33.00 -4.42
C ASP A 153 -15.86 33.12 -5.77
N ASN A 154 -15.83 32.04 -6.57
CA ASN A 154 -15.11 31.94 -7.85
C ASN A 154 -16.00 31.37 -8.99
N GLY A 155 -17.31 31.64 -8.98
CA GLY A 155 -18.27 31.08 -9.94
C GLY A 155 -18.12 31.49 -11.42
N GLU A 156 -16.97 31.96 -11.88
CA GLU A 156 -16.76 32.47 -13.26
C GLU A 156 -15.93 31.57 -14.17
N VAL A 157 -15.57 30.34 -13.77
CA VAL A 157 -14.90 29.41 -14.68
C VAL A 157 -15.76 28.17 -14.86
N LEU A 158 -16.79 28.33 -15.69
CA LEU A 158 -17.47 27.24 -16.41
C LEU A 158 -17.02 27.28 -17.86
#